data_AF-A0A074V875-F1
#
_entry.id   AF-A0A074V875-F1
#
_cell.length_a   1.000
_cell.length_b   1.000
_cell.length_c   1.000
_cell.angle_alpha   90.00
_cell.angle_beta   90.00
_cell.angle_gamma   90.00
#
_symmetry.space_group_name_H-M   'P 1'
#
loop_
_entity.id
_entity.type
_entity.pdbx_description
1 polymer ?
#
loop_
_entity_poly.entity_id
_entity_poly.type
_entity_poly.pdbx_seq_one_letter_code
_entity_poly.pdbx_strand_id
1 'polypeptide(L)'
;MFIRHRLHILHGYDGNDLLDGGDGNDILYGGAGDDQLFGGTGEDILEGGSGNDLLVGGSWQRGRYVFRAGYGRDEVIDQAANESQGDILDFADYRSDELRLSRNGDDLLISHIGSRDQVRLDNWFADASYRQYQIHTADGMHYTAEQVQQLVGAMATFSRGSSEGRIWAADEVKQFAPSNILAANCG
;
A
#
# COMPACT_ATOMS: atom_id res chain seq x y z
N MET A 1 8.18 33.70 -16.18
CA MET A 1 8.96 33.30 -14.99
C MET A 1 8.69 31.83 -14.77
N PHE A 2 9.64 30.95 -15.11
CA PHE A 2 9.49 29.51 -14.86
C PHE A 2 9.90 29.26 -13.41
N ILE A 3 8.95 28.95 -12.54
CA ILE A 3 9.26 28.38 -11.23
C ILE A 3 9.65 26.93 -11.52
N ARG A 4 10.92 26.57 -11.32
CA ARG A 4 11.32 25.17 -11.31
C ARG A 4 10.94 24.64 -9.93
N HIS A 5 9.90 23.82 -9.85
CA HIS A 5 9.64 23.02 -8.65
C HIS A 5 10.87 22.12 -8.40
N ARG A 6 11.34 22.07 -7.15
CA ARG A 6 12.61 21.44 -6.78
C ARG A 6 12.30 20.05 -6.25
N LEU A 7 12.80 19.03 -6.93
CA LEU A 7 12.87 17.67 -6.37
C LEU A 7 13.76 17.69 -5.13
N HIS A 8 13.21 17.22 -4.02
CA HIS A 8 13.93 16.91 -2.80
C HIS A 8 14.08 15.39 -2.65
N ILE A 9 15.23 15.01 -2.07
CA ILE A 9 15.48 13.65 -1.60
C ILE A 9 15.77 13.79 -0.12
N LEU A 10 14.85 13.32 0.72
CA LEU A 10 14.92 13.41 2.17
C LEU A 10 15.22 12.05 2.77
N HIS A 11 16.07 12.03 3.81
CA HIS A 11 16.46 10.83 4.54
C HIS A 11 16.38 11.11 6.05
N GLY A 12 15.63 10.29 6.80
CA GLY A 12 15.56 10.31 8.27
C GLY A 12 16.73 9.56 8.92
N TYR A 13 17.11 8.41 8.33
CA TYR A 13 18.11 7.47 8.84
C TYR A 13 17.60 6.72 10.08
N ASP A 14 18.39 6.63 11.16
CA ASP A 14 17.98 5.97 12.39
C ASP A 14 17.32 7.00 13.33
N GLY A 15 16.18 6.66 13.91
CA GLY A 15 15.41 7.52 14.80
C GLY A 15 13.96 7.62 14.35
N ASN A 16 13.18 8.37 15.13
CA ASN A 16 11.82 8.71 14.73
C ASN A 16 11.86 10.11 14.11
N ASP A 17 11.62 10.18 12.80
CA ASP A 17 11.80 11.38 12.00
C ASP A 17 10.49 11.97 11.50
N LEU A 18 10.55 13.26 11.19
CA LEU A 18 9.48 14.01 10.54
C LEU A 18 10.03 14.58 9.22
N LEU A 19 9.57 14.05 8.10
CA LEU A 19 9.98 14.45 6.76
C LEU A 19 8.82 15.11 6.02
N ASP A 20 9.07 16.27 5.41
CA ASP A 20 8.09 17.03 4.62
C ASP A 20 8.72 17.40 3.27
N GLY A 21 8.16 16.86 2.19
CA GLY A 21 8.60 17.13 0.81
C GLY A 21 8.29 18.55 0.35
N GLY A 22 7.11 19.05 0.75
CA GLY A 22 6.62 20.37 0.37
C GLY A 22 6.09 20.42 -1.05
N ASP A 23 6.64 21.31 -1.88
CA ASP A 23 6.20 21.47 -3.28
C ASP A 23 7.21 20.81 -4.24
N GLY A 24 6.72 19.91 -5.09
CA GLY A 24 7.52 19.25 -6.10
C GLY A 24 7.32 17.75 -6.07
N ASN A 25 7.92 17.05 -7.02
CA ASN A 25 7.96 15.60 -6.95
C ASN A 25 9.11 15.24 -6.03
N ASP A 26 8.85 14.65 -4.88
CA ASP A 26 9.83 14.38 -3.84
C ASP A 26 10.04 12.89 -3.59
N ILE A 27 11.17 12.55 -2.96
CA ILE A 27 11.47 11.19 -2.51
C ILE A 27 11.84 11.24 -1.04
N LEU A 28 11.05 10.57 -0.19
CA LEU A 28 11.21 10.56 1.26
C LEU A 28 11.54 9.13 1.71
N TYR A 29 12.67 8.99 2.39
CA TYR A 29 13.12 7.75 3.04
C TYR A 29 13.16 7.97 4.55
N GLY A 30 12.27 7.32 5.32
CA GLY A 30 12.27 7.40 6.78
C GLY A 30 13.52 6.74 7.35
N GLY A 31 13.64 5.43 7.18
CA GLY A 31 14.81 4.66 7.59
C GLY A 31 14.46 3.67 8.68
N ALA A 32 14.95 3.85 9.89
CA ALA A 32 14.69 2.95 11.01
C ALA A 32 14.14 3.71 12.21
N GLY A 33 12.95 3.37 12.67
CA GLY A 33 12.23 4.03 13.76
C GLY A 33 10.78 4.28 13.34
N ASP A 34 9.99 4.90 14.19
CA ASP A 34 8.60 5.22 13.85
C ASP A 34 8.53 6.63 13.23
N ASP A 35 8.46 6.69 11.90
CA ASP A 35 8.59 7.92 11.12
C ASP A 35 7.25 8.52 10.68
N GLN A 36 7.25 9.83 10.39
CA GLN A 36 6.14 10.54 9.77
C GLN A 36 6.61 11.22 8.49
N LEU A 37 6.13 10.75 7.34
CA LEU A 37 6.50 11.23 6.02
C LEU A 37 5.30 11.93 5.39
N PHE A 38 5.49 13.19 4.96
CA PHE A 38 4.49 14.00 4.27
C PHE A 38 4.98 14.31 2.84
N GLY A 39 4.30 13.77 1.83
CA GLY A 39 4.66 13.99 0.42
C GLY A 39 4.52 15.44 -0.01
N GLY A 40 3.37 16.06 0.32
CA GLY A 40 3.11 17.46 -0.02
C GLY A 40 2.35 17.60 -1.34
N THR A 41 2.85 18.39 -2.29
CA THR A 41 2.22 18.53 -3.61
C THR A 41 3.14 18.04 -4.71
N GLY A 42 2.66 17.15 -5.58
CA GLY A 42 3.49 16.56 -6.63
C GLY A 42 3.38 15.05 -6.66
N GLU A 43 4.14 14.43 -7.56
CA GLU A 43 4.23 12.97 -7.62
C GLU A 43 5.35 12.48 -6.71
N ASP A 44 4.99 12.06 -5.50
CA ASP A 44 5.94 11.72 -4.44
C ASP A 44 6.18 10.22 -4.30
N ILE A 45 7.37 9.86 -3.81
CA ILE A 45 7.73 8.50 -3.43
C ILE A 45 8.01 8.50 -1.93
N LEU A 46 7.24 7.74 -1.16
CA LEU A 46 7.37 7.60 0.29
C LEU A 46 7.76 6.16 0.65
N GLU A 47 8.86 6.03 1.38
CA GLU A 47 9.37 4.75 1.89
C GLU A 47 9.68 4.92 3.37
N GLY A 48 8.80 4.39 4.25
CA GLY A 48 8.91 4.52 5.70
C GLY A 48 10.18 3.84 6.23
N GLY A 49 10.40 2.58 5.84
CA GLY A 49 11.53 1.81 6.32
C GLY A 49 11.11 0.87 7.43
N SER A 50 12.02 0.52 8.35
CA SER A 50 11.68 -0.37 9.46
C SER A 50 11.06 0.40 10.62
N GLY A 51 9.85 0.07 11.02
CA GLY A 51 9.19 0.80 12.10
C GLY A 51 7.70 0.57 12.14
N ASN A 52 6.97 1.56 12.65
CA ASN A 52 5.55 1.70 12.39
C ASN A 52 5.34 3.12 11.88
N ASP A 53 5.36 3.26 10.56
CA ASP A 53 5.46 4.57 9.94
C ASP A 53 4.09 5.11 9.54
N LEU A 54 3.98 6.44 9.57
CA LEU A 54 2.84 7.17 9.01
C LEU A 54 3.26 7.82 7.70
N LEU A 55 2.68 7.35 6.60
CA LEU A 55 2.90 7.87 5.26
C LEU A 55 1.68 8.68 4.84
N VAL A 56 1.84 9.99 4.79
CA VAL A 56 0.80 10.93 4.36
C VAL A 56 1.10 11.38 2.95
N GLY A 57 0.16 11.07 2.06
CA GLY A 57 0.21 11.48 0.68
C GLY A 57 0.07 12.97 0.44
N GLY A 58 0.02 13.28 -0.85
CA GLY A 58 -0.22 14.61 -1.37
C GLY A 58 -1.54 14.67 -2.12
N SER A 59 -2.13 15.86 -2.22
CA SER A 59 -3.44 15.99 -2.89
C SER A 59 -3.30 16.06 -4.41
N TRP A 60 -4.14 15.31 -5.13
CA TRP A 60 -4.45 15.45 -6.57
C TRP A 60 -3.38 14.98 -7.58
N GLN A 61 -2.25 14.48 -7.12
CA GLN A 61 -1.26 13.81 -7.97
C GLN A 61 -1.00 12.40 -7.47
N ARG A 62 -0.36 11.63 -8.33
CA ARG A 62 -0.10 10.23 -8.07
C ARG A 62 1.13 10.06 -7.19
N GLY A 63 0.94 9.54 -5.99
CA GLY A 63 1.97 9.06 -5.10
C GLY A 63 2.37 7.60 -5.34
N ARG A 64 3.52 7.23 -4.79
CA ARG A 64 3.96 5.84 -4.64
C ARG A 64 4.45 5.59 -3.21
N TYR A 65 3.86 4.59 -2.58
CA TYR A 65 4.22 4.11 -1.26
C TYR A 65 4.93 2.76 -1.41
N VAL A 66 6.16 2.65 -0.91
CA VAL A 66 7.00 1.47 -1.09
C VAL A 66 7.11 0.70 0.23
N PHE A 67 6.77 -0.59 0.18
CA PHE A 67 6.85 -1.51 1.31
C PHE A 67 7.78 -2.68 1.00
N ARG A 68 8.66 -2.98 1.95
CA ARG A 68 9.64 -4.08 1.85
C ARG A 68 9.52 -5.02 3.04
N ALA A 69 10.24 -6.13 2.96
CA ALA A 69 10.34 -7.11 4.03
C ALA A 69 10.85 -6.47 5.33
N GLY A 70 10.12 -6.62 6.43
CA GLY A 70 10.53 -6.12 7.75
C GLY A 70 10.25 -4.63 8.01
N TYR A 71 9.41 -4.00 7.20
CA TYR A 71 9.00 -2.60 7.40
C TYR A 71 8.07 -2.41 8.60
N GLY A 72 7.50 -3.48 9.13
CA GLY A 72 6.64 -3.41 10.31
C GLY A 72 5.22 -3.00 9.96
N ARG A 73 4.60 -2.17 10.80
CA ARG A 73 3.17 -1.86 10.66
C ARG A 73 2.95 -0.41 10.30
N ASP A 74 2.71 -0.18 9.04
CA ASP A 74 2.61 1.16 8.48
C ASP A 74 1.17 1.58 8.25
N GLU A 75 0.97 2.88 8.25
CA GLU A 75 -0.29 3.54 7.97
C GLU A 75 -0.13 4.47 6.76
N VAL A 76 -1.00 4.31 5.78
CA VAL A 76 -1.10 5.22 4.64
C VAL A 76 -2.38 6.03 4.78
N ILE A 77 -2.23 7.34 4.85
CA ILE A 77 -3.32 8.30 4.78
C ILE A 77 -3.16 9.09 3.49
N ASP A 78 -4.07 8.88 2.55
CA ASP A 78 -4.10 9.65 1.32
C ASP A 78 -5.53 10.01 0.91
N GLN A 79 -5.66 11.17 0.29
CA GLN A 79 -6.87 11.57 -0.43
C GLN A 79 -6.61 11.39 -1.91
N ALA A 80 -7.10 10.27 -2.42
CA ALA A 80 -6.69 9.79 -3.71
C ALA A 80 -6.94 10.81 -4.85
N ALA A 81 -5.97 10.90 -5.76
CA ALA A 81 -6.11 11.60 -7.01
C ALA A 81 -7.10 10.85 -7.92
N ASN A 82 -8.00 11.61 -8.55
CA ASN A 82 -9.05 11.15 -9.46
C ASN A 82 -8.64 9.95 -10.33
N GLU A 83 -9.56 9.01 -10.58
CA GLU A 83 -9.40 7.63 -11.11
C GLU A 83 -8.34 7.39 -12.22
N SER A 84 -7.96 8.41 -12.98
CA SER A 84 -6.88 8.36 -13.98
C SER A 84 -5.45 8.43 -13.40
N GLN A 85 -5.30 8.82 -12.13
CA GLN A 85 -4.02 9.10 -11.46
C GLN A 85 -3.87 8.35 -10.12
N GLY A 86 -4.60 7.23 -9.95
CA GLY A 86 -4.56 6.48 -8.70
C GLY A 86 -3.15 6.08 -8.26
N ASP A 87 -2.93 6.15 -6.95
CA ASP A 87 -1.65 5.96 -6.27
C ASP A 87 -1.17 4.51 -6.39
N ILE A 88 0.15 4.30 -6.25
CA ILE A 88 0.71 2.95 -6.18
C ILE A 88 1.00 2.61 -4.72
N LEU A 89 0.49 1.46 -4.32
CA LEU A 89 0.98 0.74 -3.16
C LEU A 89 1.91 -0.39 -3.64
N ASP A 90 3.22 -0.21 -3.49
CA ASP A 90 4.26 -1.07 -4.07
C ASP A 90 4.85 -2.01 -3.02
N PHE A 91 4.40 -3.25 -3.00
CA PHE A 91 4.97 -4.31 -2.17
C PHE A 91 6.16 -4.93 -2.90
N ALA A 92 7.30 -4.24 -2.86
CA ALA A 92 8.48 -4.54 -3.68
C ALA A 92 9.09 -5.92 -3.41
N ASP A 93 8.99 -6.41 -2.18
CA ASP A 93 9.60 -7.69 -1.75
C ASP A 93 8.57 -8.78 -1.45
N TYR A 94 7.27 -8.51 -1.54
CA TYR A 94 6.22 -9.48 -1.24
C TYR A 94 5.48 -9.92 -2.50
N ARG A 95 5.30 -11.23 -2.64
CA ARG A 95 4.51 -11.81 -3.72
C ARG A 95 3.03 -11.70 -3.41
N SER A 96 2.21 -11.72 -4.45
CA SER A 96 0.75 -11.65 -4.27
C SER A 96 0.16 -12.79 -3.42
N ASP A 97 0.75 -13.99 -3.48
CA ASP A 97 0.32 -15.15 -2.70
C ASP A 97 0.79 -15.15 -1.24
N GLU A 98 1.56 -14.14 -0.84
CA GLU A 98 2.05 -13.95 0.52
C GLU A 98 1.26 -12.85 1.26
N LEU A 99 0.31 -12.20 0.58
CA LEU A 99 -0.49 -11.10 1.14
C LEU A 99 -1.90 -11.57 1.55
N ARG A 100 -2.32 -11.13 2.72
CA ARG A 100 -3.68 -11.26 3.25
C ARG A 100 -4.34 -9.90 3.24
N LEU A 101 -5.40 -9.74 2.46
CA LEU A 101 -6.22 -8.54 2.43
C LEU A 101 -7.46 -8.75 3.31
N SER A 102 -7.73 -7.79 4.17
CA SER A 102 -8.88 -7.85 5.08
C SER A 102 -9.44 -6.47 5.38
N ARG A 103 -10.70 -6.41 5.77
CA ARG A 103 -11.38 -5.18 6.18
C ARG A 103 -11.37 -5.06 7.69
N ASN A 104 -11.02 -3.88 8.21
CA ASN A 104 -11.19 -3.53 9.61
C ASN A 104 -11.90 -2.17 9.74
N GLY A 105 -13.17 -2.16 10.15
CA GLY A 105 -13.97 -0.93 10.10
C GLY A 105 -14.08 -0.43 8.66
N ASP A 106 -13.63 0.79 8.40
CA ASP A 106 -13.56 1.36 7.04
C ASP A 106 -12.18 1.27 6.39
N ASP A 107 -11.22 0.63 7.07
CA ASP A 107 -9.85 0.50 6.59
C ASP A 107 -9.62 -0.81 5.85
N LEU A 108 -8.69 -0.77 4.90
CA LEU A 108 -8.10 -1.95 4.28
C LEU A 108 -6.81 -2.30 5.02
N LEU A 109 -6.70 -3.55 5.47
CA LEU A 109 -5.49 -4.12 6.03
C LEU A 109 -4.88 -5.10 5.04
N ILE A 110 -3.60 -4.90 4.72
CA ILE A 110 -2.81 -5.79 3.89
C ILE A 110 -1.67 -6.31 4.77
N SER A 111 -1.80 -7.55 5.24
CA SER A 111 -0.82 -8.20 6.11
C SER A 111 0.00 -9.21 5.33
N HIS A 112 1.30 -9.30 5.60
CA HIS A 112 2.12 -10.37 5.06
C HIS A 112 2.03 -11.64 5.93
N ILE A 113 1.88 -12.78 5.28
CA ILE A 113 1.69 -14.08 5.92
C ILE A 113 3.01 -14.56 6.55
N GLY A 114 2.98 -14.88 7.85
CA GLY A 114 4.17 -15.38 8.55
C GLY A 114 5.12 -14.29 9.05
N SER A 115 4.76 -13.02 8.87
CA SER A 115 5.47 -11.88 9.48
C SER A 115 4.52 -11.02 10.32
N ARG A 116 5.05 -9.95 10.92
CA ARG A 116 4.24 -8.91 11.57
C ARG A 116 3.99 -7.71 10.65
N ASP A 117 4.47 -7.77 9.42
CA ASP A 117 4.40 -6.67 8.48
C ASP A 117 2.97 -6.48 8.00
N GLN A 118 2.51 -5.24 8.01
CA GLN A 118 1.15 -4.87 7.68
C GLN A 118 1.10 -3.43 7.20
N VAL A 119 0.30 -3.17 6.18
CA VAL A 119 -0.07 -1.82 5.77
C VAL A 119 -1.55 -1.61 6.03
N ARG A 120 -1.89 -0.51 6.69
CA ARG A 120 -3.27 -0.05 6.86
C ARG A 120 -3.51 1.14 5.93
N LEU A 121 -4.52 1.02 5.06
CA LEU A 121 -5.01 2.12 4.23
C LEU A 121 -6.30 2.65 4.85
N ASP A 122 -6.25 3.91 5.26
CA ASP A 122 -7.36 4.59 5.94
C ASP A 122 -8.54 4.83 4.98
N ASN A 123 -9.78 4.66 5.47
CA ASN A 123 -11.03 4.98 4.77
C ASN A 123 -11.31 4.27 3.43
N TRP A 124 -10.56 3.22 3.07
CA TRP A 124 -10.77 2.46 1.82
C TRP A 124 -12.25 2.09 1.57
N PHE A 125 -12.98 1.67 2.60
CA PHE A 125 -14.38 1.25 2.47
C PHE A 125 -15.39 2.35 2.79
N ALA A 126 -14.94 3.56 3.16
CA ALA A 126 -15.81 4.68 3.48
C ALA A 126 -16.51 5.24 2.23
N ASP A 127 -15.76 5.45 1.14
CA ASP A 127 -16.28 5.96 -0.14
C ASP A 127 -15.43 5.48 -1.33
N ALA A 128 -15.98 5.53 -2.54
CA ALA A 128 -15.25 5.14 -3.76
C ALA A 128 -14.05 6.04 -4.08
N SER A 129 -14.09 7.31 -3.67
CA SER A 129 -12.97 8.24 -3.83
C SER A 129 -11.70 7.80 -3.09
N TYR A 130 -11.82 7.13 -1.94
CA TYR A 130 -10.66 6.61 -1.18
C TYR A 130 -10.05 5.32 -1.76
N ARG A 131 -10.58 4.79 -2.87
CA ARG A 131 -10.13 3.51 -3.43
C ARG A 131 -9.26 3.66 -4.66
N GLN A 132 -8.75 4.84 -4.98
CA GLN A 132 -7.99 5.03 -6.22
C GLN A 132 -6.53 4.62 -6.01
N TYR A 133 -6.31 3.32 -5.77
CA TYR A 133 -4.99 2.71 -5.66
C TYR A 133 -4.81 1.54 -6.64
N GLN A 134 -3.57 1.32 -7.03
CA GLN A 134 -3.09 0.09 -7.65
C GLN A 134 -2.11 -0.58 -6.70
N ILE A 135 -2.34 -1.86 -6.40
CA ILE A 135 -1.40 -2.64 -5.59
C ILE A 135 -0.46 -3.38 -6.54
N HIS A 136 0.83 -3.11 -6.40
CA HIS A 136 1.89 -3.80 -7.14
C HIS A 136 2.60 -4.77 -6.19
N THR A 137 3.01 -5.90 -6.73
CA THR A 137 3.66 -6.97 -5.95
C THR A 137 4.89 -7.51 -6.68
N ALA A 138 5.80 -8.14 -5.95
CA ALA A 138 7.10 -8.58 -6.44
C ALA A 138 7.04 -9.61 -7.58
N ASP A 139 5.92 -10.32 -7.73
CA ASP A 139 5.68 -11.28 -8.82
C ASP A 139 5.13 -10.62 -10.10
N GLY A 140 5.05 -9.29 -10.13
CA GLY A 140 4.58 -8.51 -11.27
C GLY A 140 3.07 -8.42 -11.38
N MET A 141 2.32 -8.86 -10.37
CA MET A 141 0.87 -8.70 -10.34
C MET A 141 0.50 -7.26 -9.96
N HIS A 142 -0.50 -6.73 -10.69
CA HIS A 142 -1.08 -5.42 -10.47
C HIS A 142 -2.57 -5.60 -10.17
N TYR A 143 -3.02 -5.14 -9.00
CA TYR A 143 -4.41 -5.24 -8.58
C TYR A 143 -5.09 -3.87 -8.62
N THR A 144 -6.22 -3.80 -9.33
CA THR A 144 -7.12 -2.66 -9.27
C THR A 144 -7.93 -2.67 -7.98
N ALA A 145 -8.47 -1.51 -7.61
CA ALA A 145 -9.37 -1.36 -6.48
C ALA A 145 -10.57 -2.32 -6.47
N GLU A 146 -11.08 -2.65 -7.65
CA GLU A 146 -12.19 -3.60 -7.81
C GLU A 146 -11.74 -5.04 -7.53
N GLN A 147 -10.56 -5.42 -8.01
CA GLN A 147 -9.96 -6.73 -7.70
C GLN A 147 -9.64 -6.86 -6.21
N VAL A 148 -9.13 -5.80 -5.59
CA VAL A 148 -8.88 -5.75 -4.14
C VAL A 148 -10.17 -5.99 -3.34
N GLN A 149 -11.28 -5.35 -3.72
CA GLN A 149 -12.57 -5.57 -3.07
C GLN A 149 -13.05 -7.02 -3.20
N GLN A 150 -12.89 -7.63 -4.39
CA GLN A 150 -13.23 -9.04 -4.61
C GLN A 150 -12.36 -9.97 -3.75
N LEU A 151 -11.05 -9.71 -3.66
CA LEU A 151 -10.12 -10.48 -2.82
C LEU A 151 -10.48 -10.39 -1.34
N VAL A 152 -10.76 -9.19 -0.83
CA VAL A 152 -11.20 -9.00 0.56
C VAL A 152 -12.48 -9.80 0.85
N GLY A 153 -13.45 -9.79 -0.07
CA GLY A 153 -14.68 -10.59 0.04
C GLY A 153 -14.42 -12.10 0.04
N ALA A 154 -13.56 -12.58 -0.86
CA ALA A 154 -13.19 -14.00 -0.95
C ALA A 154 -12.44 -14.47 0.30
N MET A 155 -11.47 -13.69 0.77
CA MET A 155 -10.69 -14.00 1.97
C MET A 155 -11.55 -13.97 3.24
N ALA A 156 -12.54 -13.08 3.33
CA ALA A 156 -13.48 -13.03 4.45
C ALA A 156 -14.45 -14.23 4.49
N THR A 157 -14.95 -14.68 3.33
CA THR A 157 -15.85 -15.84 3.26
C THR A 157 -15.10 -17.14 3.57
N PHE A 158 -13.87 -17.28 3.10
CA PHE A 158 -13.03 -18.43 3.45
C PHE A 158 -12.71 -18.48 4.96
N SER A 159 -12.43 -17.33 5.58
CA SER A 159 -12.22 -17.25 7.04
C SER A 159 -13.42 -17.69 7.88
N ARG A 160 -14.66 -17.62 7.34
CA ARG A 160 -15.88 -18.10 8.02
C ARG A 160 -16.13 -19.60 7.81
N GLY A 161 -15.59 -20.18 6.74
CA GLY A 161 -15.64 -21.62 6.47
C GLY A 161 -14.58 -22.42 7.23
N SER A 162 -13.44 -21.82 7.55
CA SER A 162 -12.42 -22.38 8.45
C SER A 162 -12.70 -21.96 9.88
N SER A 163 -13.42 -22.78 10.65
CA SER A 163 -13.60 -22.55 12.08
C SER A 163 -12.24 -22.39 12.77
N GLU A 164 -12.05 -21.24 13.42
CA GLU A 164 -10.93 -20.86 14.31
C GLU A 164 -9.64 -20.37 13.65
N GLY A 165 -9.40 -19.05 13.72
CA GLY A 165 -8.12 -18.43 14.10
C GLY A 165 -6.83 -18.89 13.40
N ARG A 166 -6.91 -19.55 12.25
CA ARG A 166 -5.72 -20.13 11.62
C ARG A 166 -4.97 -19.06 10.83
N ILE A 167 -3.68 -18.92 11.14
CA ILE A 167 -2.71 -18.25 10.28
C ILE A 167 -2.68 -19.07 8.99
N TRP A 168 -3.06 -18.46 7.87
CA TRP A 168 -3.09 -19.13 6.56
C TRP A 168 -1.67 -19.51 6.16
N ALA A 169 -1.47 -20.73 5.66
CA ALA A 169 -0.22 -21.05 4.98
C ALA A 169 -0.23 -20.37 3.60
N ALA A 170 0.94 -19.96 3.09
CA ALA A 170 1.07 -19.38 1.75
C ALA A 170 0.38 -20.26 0.67
N ASP A 171 0.41 -21.58 0.82
CA ASP A 171 -0.22 -22.54 -0.09
C ASP A 171 -1.76 -22.46 -0.14
N GLU A 172 -2.40 -21.91 0.89
CA GLU A 172 -3.86 -21.73 0.92
C GLU A 172 -4.27 -20.39 0.33
N VAL A 173 -3.38 -19.39 0.41
CA VAL A 173 -3.58 -18.10 -0.25
C VAL A 173 -3.35 -18.17 -1.75
N LYS A 174 -2.51 -19.10 -2.22
CA LYS A 174 -2.41 -19.49 -3.64
C LYS A 174 -3.74 -19.89 -4.27
N GLN A 175 -4.75 -20.31 -3.49
CA GLN A 175 -6.09 -20.63 -4.00
C GLN A 175 -6.97 -19.39 -4.22
N PHE A 176 -6.63 -18.25 -3.61
CA PHE A 176 -7.28 -16.95 -3.84
C PHE A 176 -6.54 -16.11 -4.87
N ALA A 177 -5.27 -16.41 -5.15
CA ALA A 177 -4.60 -15.90 -6.35
C ALA A 177 -5.46 -16.32 -7.54
N PRO A 178 -6.04 -15.36 -8.29
CA PRO A 178 -7.06 -15.69 -9.26
C PRO A 178 -6.46 -16.51 -10.40
N SER A 179 -6.73 -17.82 -10.39
CA SER A 179 -6.57 -18.69 -11.56
C SER A 179 -7.50 -18.29 -12.72
N ASN A 180 -8.31 -17.23 -12.55
CA ASN A 180 -9.31 -16.75 -13.51
C ASN A 180 -9.03 -15.34 -14.06
N ILE A 181 -7.78 -14.88 -14.12
CA ILE A 181 -7.37 -13.71 -14.94
C ILE A 181 -6.26 -14.10 -15.93
N LEU A 182 -6.38 -15.26 -16.57
CA LEU A 182 -5.69 -15.55 -17.84
C LEU A 182 -6.57 -15.23 -19.07
N ALA A 183 -7.78 -14.69 -18.87
CA ALA A 183 -8.72 -14.42 -19.97
C ALA A 183 -8.85 -12.94 -20.36
N ALA A 184 -8.13 -12.00 -19.70
CA ALA A 184 -8.28 -10.56 -19.98
C ALA A 184 -7.02 -9.84 -20.49
N ASN A 185 -5.89 -10.54 -20.70
CA ASN A 185 -4.69 -9.96 -21.33
C ASN A 185 -4.10 -10.82 -22.46
N CYS A 186 -4.93 -11.65 -23.10
CA CYS A 186 -4.67 -12.15 -24.45
C CYS A 186 -5.58 -11.39 -25.42
N GLY A 187 -5.13 -10.22 -25.84
CA GLY A 187 -5.70 -9.39 -26.90
C GLY A 187 -4.63 -8.48 -27.47
#